data_AF-A0AAQ3XIW2-F1
#
_entry.id   AF-A0AAQ3XIW2-F1
#
_cell.length_a   1.000
_cell.length_b   1.000
_cell.length_c   1.000
_cell.angle_alpha   90.00
_cell.angle_beta   90.00
_cell.angle_gamma   90.00
#
_symmetry.space_group_name_H-M   'P 1'
#
loop_
_entity.id
_entity.type
_entity.pdbx_description
1 polymer ?
#
loop_
_entity_poly.entity_id
_entity_poly.type
_entity_poly.pdbx_seq_one_letter_code
_entity_poly.pdbx_strand_id
1 'polypeptide(L)'
;MGLSPAPAGRWTDLPEDIAVAVASRLQEADVCSLGACSRSWRSACDADCVWERLFRCRWPAVAPEAPAAASRVQGWKTLYINQHRRMAIAISNVVEFVGRSLNNGSLESEYYLKAIADLALMTDVSCAKAATQLYAASFLCF
;
A
#
# COMPACT_ATOMS: atom_id res chain seq x y z
N MET A 1 5.69 18.98 50.43
CA MET A 1 6.40 18.01 49.58
C MET A 1 5.59 17.81 48.32
N GLY A 2 6.00 18.43 47.21
CA GLY A 2 5.32 18.26 45.92
C GLY A 2 5.80 16.98 45.27
N LEU A 3 4.88 16.05 44.97
CA LEU A 3 5.17 14.92 44.10
C LEU A 3 5.44 15.48 42.71
N SER A 4 6.69 15.35 42.23
CA SER A 4 7.00 15.58 40.82
C SER A 4 6.10 14.66 40.00
N PRO A 5 5.37 15.15 38.98
CA PRO A 5 4.67 14.26 38.07
C PRO A 5 5.71 13.31 37.47
N ALA A 6 5.41 12.02 37.45
CA ALA A 6 6.23 11.03 36.75
C ALA A 6 6.51 11.57 35.34
N PRO A 7 7.76 11.47 34.82
CA PRO A 7 8.04 11.91 33.47
C PRO A 7 7.07 11.18 32.54
N ALA A 8 6.27 11.94 31.78
CA ALA A 8 5.38 11.37 30.79
C ALA A 8 6.23 10.45 29.89
N GLY A 9 5.89 9.16 29.85
CA GLY A 9 6.64 8.18 29.06
C GLY A 9 6.74 8.67 27.61
N ARG A 10 7.94 8.66 27.03
CA ARG A 10 8.13 9.12 25.66
C ARG A 10 7.60 8.05 24.73
N TRP A 11 6.93 8.45 23.65
CA TRP A 11 6.48 7.54 22.59
C TRP A 11 7.62 6.74 21.94
N THR A 12 8.86 7.22 22.06
CA THR A 12 10.06 6.53 21.56
C THR A 12 10.50 5.36 22.44
N ASP A 13 10.04 5.31 23.69
CA ASP A 13 10.44 4.35 24.72
C ASP A 13 9.42 3.21 24.84
N LEU A 14 8.43 3.19 23.94
CA LEU A 14 7.41 2.17 23.87
C LEU A 14 8.03 0.82 23.47
N PRO A 15 7.58 -0.30 24.09
CA PRO A 15 7.94 -1.63 23.62
C PRO A 15 7.64 -1.83 22.13
N GLU A 16 8.53 -2.55 21.45
CA GLU A 16 8.48 -2.74 20.00
C GLU A 16 7.17 -3.39 19.53
N ASP A 17 6.65 -4.36 20.29
CA ASP A 17 5.38 -5.04 20.01
C ASP A 17 4.19 -4.07 19.98
N ILE A 18 4.16 -3.10 20.89
CA ILE A 18 3.10 -2.09 20.93
C ILE A 18 3.29 -1.08 19.80
N ALA A 19 4.53 -0.67 19.50
CA ALA A 19 4.82 0.22 18.37
C ALA A 19 4.41 -0.41 17.04
N VAL A 20 4.70 -1.70 16.84
CA VAL A 20 4.25 -2.48 15.69
C VAL A 20 2.73 -2.57 15.67
N ALA A 21 2.08 -2.87 16.79
CA ALA A 21 0.61 -2.92 16.86
C ALA A 21 -0.07 -1.60 16.50
N VAL A 22 0.55 -0.46 16.84
CA VAL A 22 0.10 0.87 16.42
C VAL A 22 0.31 1.04 14.91
N ALA A 23 1.52 0.78 14.40
CA ALA A 23 1.84 0.89 12.97
C ALA A 23 0.93 0.00 12.10
N SER A 24 0.65 -1.22 12.56
CA SER A 24 -0.27 -2.16 11.91
C SER A 24 -1.73 -1.70 11.91
N ARG A 25 -2.10 -0.56 12.47
CA ARG A 25 -3.48 -0.01 12.35
C ARG A 25 -3.56 1.16 11.38
N LEU A 26 -2.42 1.72 11.00
CA LEU A 26 -2.31 2.92 10.18
C LEU A 26 -2.44 2.62 8.67
N GLN A 27 -2.82 3.64 7.91
CA GLN A 27 -2.78 3.60 6.45
C GLN A 27 -1.35 3.81 5.95
N GLU A 28 -1.06 3.47 4.69
CA GLU A 28 0.28 3.57 4.09
C GLU A 28 0.94 4.94 4.32
N ALA A 29 0.23 6.04 4.05
CA ALA A 29 0.76 7.39 4.21
C ALA A 29 1.16 7.71 5.67
N ASP A 30 0.36 7.24 6.62
CA ASP A 30 0.62 7.43 8.06
C ASP A 30 1.78 6.56 8.54
N VAL A 31 1.89 5.33 8.02
CA VAL A 31 3.03 4.43 8.29
C VAL A 31 4.34 5.07 7.82
N CYS A 32 4.37 5.64 6.61
CA CYS A 32 5.56 6.34 6.13
C CYS A 32 5.91 7.55 6.99
N SER A 33 4.90 8.38 7.29
CA SER A 33 5.09 9.63 8.03
C SER A 33 5.61 9.33 9.44
N LEU A 34 5.06 8.31 10.10
CA LEU A 34 5.48 7.86 11.42
C LEU A 34 6.91 7.28 11.41
N GLY A 35 7.25 6.47 10.41
CA GLY A 35 8.59 5.92 10.23
C GLY A 35 9.67 6.98 9.97
N ALA A 36 9.28 8.13 9.41
CA ALA A 36 10.18 9.26 9.20
C ALA A 36 10.51 10.02 10.51
N CYS A 37 9.64 9.97 11.52
CA CYS A 37 9.78 10.74 12.76
C CYS A 37 10.92 10.26 13.68
N SER A 38 11.25 8.96 13.71
CA SER A 38 12.30 8.44 14.59
C SER A 38 12.81 7.06 14.16
N ARG A 39 13.95 6.64 14.71
CA ARG A 39 14.52 5.30 14.43
C ARG A 39 13.68 4.14 15.00
N SER A 40 13.11 4.29 16.19
CA SER A 40 12.26 3.23 16.78
C SER A 40 10.98 3.05 15.98
N TRP A 41 10.31 4.16 15.61
CA TRP A 41 9.16 4.11 14.73
C TRP A 41 9.49 3.62 13.32
N ARG A 42 10.67 3.93 12.79
CA ARG A 42 11.14 3.38 11.52
C ARG A 42 11.19 1.86 11.56
N SER A 43 11.78 1.27 12.61
CA SER A 43 11.83 -0.19 12.78
C SER A 43 10.43 -0.79 12.83
N ALA A 44 9.55 -0.21 13.65
CA ALA A 44 8.17 -0.69 13.78
C ALA A 44 7.36 -0.57 12.47
N CYS A 45 7.55 0.51 11.71
CA CYS A 45 6.88 0.72 10.42
C CYS A 45 7.46 -0.15 9.29
N ASP A 46 8.69 -0.66 9.46
CA ASP A 46 9.33 -1.58 8.50
C ASP A 46 8.99 -3.05 8.79
N ALA A 47 8.30 -3.34 9.89
CA ALA A 47 7.92 -4.69 10.27
C ALA A 47 7.03 -5.36 9.22
N ASP A 48 7.36 -6.60 8.87
CA ASP A 48 6.74 -7.32 7.75
C ASP A 48 5.22 -7.48 7.91
N CYS A 49 4.73 -7.66 9.14
CA CYS A 49 3.30 -7.77 9.43
C CYS A 49 2.50 -6.48 9.15
N VAL A 50 3.15 -5.30 9.19
CA VAL A 50 2.52 -4.03 8.83
C VAL A 50 2.23 -4.02 7.32
N TRP A 51 3.22 -4.39 6.52
CA TRP A 51 3.10 -4.44 5.06
C TRP A 51 2.23 -5.59 4.57
N GLU A 52 2.25 -6.73 5.26
CA GLU A 52 1.32 -7.83 5.01
C GLU A 52 -0.14 -7.38 5.16
N ARG A 53 -0.45 -6.70 6.26
CA ARG A 53 -1.80 -6.20 6.49
C ARG A 53 -2.19 -5.18 5.42
N LEU A 54 -1.31 -4.21 5.13
CA LEU A 54 -1.56 -3.21 4.07
C LEU A 54 -1.83 -3.89 2.73
N PHE A 55 -1.05 -4.91 2.37
CA PHE A 55 -1.23 -5.69 1.15
C PHE A 55 -2.62 -6.35 1.11
N ARG A 56 -2.96 -7.09 2.17
CA ARG A 56 -4.23 -7.83 2.25
C ARG A 56 -5.45 -6.92 2.27
N CYS A 57 -5.37 -5.79 2.95
CA CYS A 57 -6.44 -4.81 2.99
C CYS A 57 -6.63 -4.10 1.64
N ARG A 58 -5.55 -3.87 0.88
CA ARG A 58 -5.59 -3.15 -0.39
C ARG A 58 -5.97 -4.05 -1.57
N TRP A 59 -5.53 -5.31 -1.56
CA TRP A 59 -5.78 -6.29 -2.62
C TRP A 59 -6.35 -7.60 -2.06
N PRO A 60 -7.58 -7.59 -1.50
CA PRO A 60 -8.17 -8.76 -0.86
C PRO A 60 -8.36 -9.95 -1.82
N ALA A 61 -8.56 -9.70 -3.11
CA ALA A 61 -8.68 -10.76 -4.12
C ALA A 61 -7.33 -11.42 -4.51
N VAL A 62 -6.21 -10.71 -4.36
CA VAL A 62 -4.86 -11.21 -4.69
C VAL A 62 -4.16 -11.77 -3.44
N ALA A 63 -4.62 -11.37 -2.25
CA ALA A 63 -4.11 -11.82 -0.95
C ALA A 63 -4.06 -13.35 -0.73
N PRO A 64 -5.03 -14.16 -1.19
CA PRO A 64 -5.01 -15.62 -0.99
C PRO A 64 -3.93 -16.30 -1.85
N GLU A 65 -3.66 -15.73 -3.03
CA GLU A 65 -2.69 -16.23 -4.02
C GLU A 65 -1.29 -15.65 -3.84
N ALA A 66 -1.15 -14.63 -2.97
CA ALA A 66 0.15 -14.05 -2.64
C ALA A 66 1.04 -15.17 -2.07
N PRO A 67 2.14 -15.55 -2.75
CA PRO A 67 2.87 -16.74 -2.33
C PRO A 67 3.49 -16.45 -0.97
N ALA A 68 3.06 -17.16 0.07
CA ALA A 68 3.73 -17.14 1.36
C ALA A 68 5.24 -17.43 1.20
N ALA A 69 5.61 -18.19 0.17
CA ALA A 69 6.98 -18.42 -0.25
C ALA A 69 7.68 -17.17 -0.81
N ALA A 70 7.00 -16.32 -1.57
CA ALA A 70 7.57 -15.07 -2.11
C ALA A 70 7.79 -14.03 -1.01
N SER A 71 6.88 -13.97 -0.02
CA SER A 71 7.06 -13.17 1.19
C SER A 71 8.31 -13.62 1.97
N ARG A 72 8.53 -14.93 2.14
CA ARG A 72 9.72 -15.48 2.82
C ARG A 72 11.05 -15.13 2.14
N VAL A 73 11.03 -14.83 0.84
CA VAL A 73 12.25 -14.54 0.05
C VAL A 73 12.50 -13.04 -0.09
N GLN A 74 11.45 -12.22 -0.22
CA GLN A 74 11.58 -10.78 -0.54
C GLN A 74 11.00 -9.82 0.52
N GLY A 75 10.27 -10.33 1.52
CA GLY A 75 9.53 -9.54 2.51
C GLY A 75 8.22 -8.97 1.96
N TRP A 76 7.27 -8.70 2.85
CA TRP A 76 5.95 -8.17 2.47
C TRP A 76 6.01 -6.75 1.91
N LYS A 77 6.94 -5.94 2.41
CA LYS A 77 7.16 -4.57 1.90
C LYS A 77 7.51 -4.57 0.41
N THR A 78 8.42 -5.45 -0.01
CA THR A 78 8.81 -5.58 -1.42
C THR A 78 7.64 -6.05 -2.29
N LEU A 79 6.86 -7.02 -1.81
CA LEU A 79 5.65 -7.47 -2.50
C LEU A 79 4.62 -6.34 -2.66
N TYR A 80 4.41 -5.55 -1.61
CA TYR A 80 3.53 -4.38 -1.65
C TYR A 80 3.96 -3.39 -2.75
N ILE A 81 5.24 -3.01 -2.78
CA ILE A 81 5.78 -2.08 -3.78
C ILE A 81 5.62 -2.64 -5.20
N ASN A 82 6.01 -3.90 -5.40
CA ASN A 82 5.96 -4.52 -6.72
C ASN A 82 4.53 -4.65 -7.23
N GLN A 83 3.59 -5.01 -6.35
CA GLN A 83 2.17 -5.06 -6.71
C GLN A 83 1.62 -3.66 -7.03
N HIS A 84 1.99 -2.65 -6.24
CA HIS A 84 1.58 -1.27 -6.50
C HIS A 84 2.09 -0.77 -7.87
N ARG A 85 3.35 -1.06 -8.22
CA ARG A 85 3.93 -0.75 -9.54
C ARG A 85 3.19 -1.47 -10.68
N ARG A 86 2.89 -2.76 -10.51
CA ARG A 86 2.13 -3.53 -11.50
C ARG A 86 0.76 -2.91 -11.76
N MET A 87 0.05 -2.51 -10.70
CA MET A 87 -1.24 -1.84 -10.81
C MET A 87 -1.13 -0.48 -11.52
N ALA A 88 -0.12 0.33 -11.19
CA ALA A 88 0.09 1.63 -11.84
C ALA A 88 0.37 1.50 -13.34
N ILE A 89 1.13 0.47 -13.75
CA ILE A 89 1.38 0.16 -15.16
C ILE A 89 0.09 -0.26 -15.85
N ALA A 90 -0.70 -1.15 -15.24
CA ALA A 90 -1.97 -1.61 -15.80
C ALA A 90 -2.95 -0.42 -16.02
N ILE A 91 -3.08 0.46 -15.02
CA ILE A 91 -3.90 1.68 -15.13
C ILE A 91 -3.41 2.57 -16.27
N SER A 92 -2.10 2.79 -16.38
CA SER A 92 -1.52 3.63 -17.42
C SER A 92 -1.82 3.06 -18.82
N ASN A 93 -1.70 1.74 -18.98
CA ASN A 93 -2.01 1.06 -20.24
C ASN A 93 -3.49 1.21 -20.62
N VAL A 94 -4.41 1.08 -19.64
CA VAL A 94 -5.86 1.27 -19.87
C VAL A 94 -6.16 2.72 -20.28
N VAL A 95 -5.58 3.70 -19.57
CA VAL A 95 -5.77 5.13 -19.88
C VAL A 95 -5.27 5.45 -21.29
N GLU A 96 -4.06 4.99 -21.64
CA GLU A 96 -3.50 5.18 -22.98
C GLU A 96 -4.38 4.52 -24.05
N PHE A 97 -4.83 3.30 -23.79
CA PHE A 97 -5.68 2.56 -24.71
C PHE A 97 -7.02 3.25 -24.96
N VAL A 98 -7.72 3.69 -23.90
CA VAL A 98 -8.99 4.43 -24.00
C VAL A 98 -8.77 5.74 -24.76
N GLY A 99 -7.69 6.47 -24.47
CA GLY A 99 -7.34 7.69 -25.18
C GLY A 99 -7.14 7.47 -26.68
N ARG A 100 -6.38 6.44 -27.07
CA ARG A 100 -6.16 6.07 -28.48
C ARG A 100 -7.45 5.65 -29.18
N SER A 101 -8.30 4.90 -28.49
CA SER A 101 -9.55 4.38 -29.03
C SER A 101 -10.58 5.49 -29.34
N LEU A 102 -10.69 6.47 -28.44
CA LEU A 102 -11.55 7.64 -28.65
C LEU A 102 -11.11 8.46 -29.86
N ASN A 103 -9.81 8.57 -30.09
CA ASN A 103 -9.26 9.31 -31.23
C ASN A 103 -9.43 8.59 -32.57
N ASN A 104 -9.55 7.25 -32.57
CA ASN A 104 -9.59 6.44 -33.79
C ASN A 104 -11.01 6.05 -34.23
N GLY A 105 -12.06 6.41 -33.48
CA GLY A 105 -13.46 6.24 -33.88
C GLY A 105 -13.97 4.80 -34.02
N SER A 106 -13.15 3.79 -33.72
CA SER A 106 -13.50 2.37 -33.80
C SER A 106 -12.80 1.60 -32.68
N LEU A 107 -13.56 0.82 -31.91
CA LEU A 107 -13.06 -0.12 -30.90
C LEU A 107 -13.36 -1.54 -31.37
N GLU A 108 -12.32 -2.29 -31.76
CA GLU A 108 -12.48 -3.73 -32.02
C GLU A 108 -12.78 -4.49 -30.72
N SER A 109 -13.65 -5.50 -30.80
CA SER A 109 -14.19 -6.25 -29.65
C SER A 109 -13.12 -6.89 -28.74
N GLU A 110 -11.96 -7.26 -29.29
CA GLU A 110 -10.85 -7.86 -28.55
C GLU A 110 -10.22 -6.89 -27.54
N TYR A 111 -10.25 -5.59 -27.83
CA TYR A 111 -9.68 -4.61 -26.93
C TYR A 111 -10.57 -4.28 -25.72
N TYR A 112 -11.89 -4.49 -25.82
CA TYR A 112 -12.78 -4.42 -24.67
C TYR A 112 -12.44 -5.51 -23.64
N LEU A 113 -12.17 -6.74 -24.10
CA LEU A 113 -11.82 -7.84 -23.21
C LEU A 113 -10.54 -7.58 -22.43
N LYS A 114 -9.54 -6.96 -23.06
CA LYS A 114 -8.31 -6.55 -22.39
C LYS A 114 -8.56 -5.45 -21.36
N ALA A 115 -9.30 -4.40 -21.72
CA ALA A 115 -9.64 -3.33 -20.78
C ALA A 115 -10.49 -3.82 -19.60
N ILE A 116 -11.41 -4.76 -19.83
CA ILE A 116 -12.22 -5.40 -18.79
C ILE A 116 -11.35 -6.26 -17.88
N ALA A 117 -10.40 -7.03 -18.42
CA ALA A 117 -9.46 -7.81 -17.61
C ALA A 117 -8.58 -6.89 -16.75
N ASP A 118 -8.06 -5.79 -17.32
CA ASP A 118 -7.25 -4.82 -16.59
C ASP A 118 -8.08 -4.07 -15.52
N LEU A 119 -9.36 -3.77 -15.80
CA LEU A 119 -10.28 -3.14 -14.84
C LEU A 119 -10.76 -4.11 -13.75
N ALA A 120 -10.89 -5.40 -14.05
CA ALA A 120 -11.23 -6.42 -13.06
C ALA A 120 -10.12 -6.60 -12.01
N LEU A 121 -8.86 -6.31 -12.38
CA LEU A 121 -7.77 -6.19 -11.40
C LEU A 121 -7.94 -4.98 -10.46
N MET A 122 -8.83 -4.03 -10.78
CA MET A 122 -9.04 -2.77 -10.06
C MET A 122 -10.31 -2.73 -9.19
N THR A 123 -11.31 -3.60 -9.41
CA THR A 123 -12.66 -3.42 -8.81
C THR A 123 -12.81 -3.74 -7.31
N ASP A 124 -11.75 -4.13 -6.60
CA ASP A 124 -11.83 -4.48 -5.17
C ASP A 124 -11.34 -3.39 -4.21
N VAL A 125 -11.47 -2.11 -4.58
CA VAL A 125 -11.17 -0.98 -3.67
C VAL A 125 -12.38 -0.70 -2.75
N SER A 126 -12.73 -1.67 -1.92
CA SER A 126 -13.65 -1.47 -0.78
C SER A 126 -12.86 -1.24 0.53
N CYS A 127 -11.88 -0.34 0.47
CA CYS A 127 -11.47 0.46 1.63
C CYS A 127 -11.39 1.91 1.16
N ALA A 128 -12.40 2.70 1.52
CA ALA A 128 -12.76 3.94 0.87
C ALA A 128 -11.63 4.99 0.81
N LYS A 129 -11.58 5.68 -0.34
CA LYS A 129 -10.81 6.90 -0.69
C LYS A 129 -9.28 6.74 -0.82
N ALA A 130 -8.83 6.23 -1.97
CA ALA A 130 -7.45 6.48 -2.41
C ALA A 130 -7.27 6.52 -3.95
N ALA A 131 -8.32 6.78 -4.73
CA ALA A 131 -8.19 6.87 -6.18
C ALA A 131 -7.46 8.14 -6.66
N THR A 132 -7.22 9.12 -5.78
CA THR A 132 -6.56 10.39 -6.13
C THR A 132 -5.18 10.56 -5.48
N GLN A 133 -4.70 9.61 -4.69
CA GLN A 133 -3.35 9.67 -4.08
C GLN A 133 -2.29 8.79 -4.78
N LEU A 134 -2.70 7.99 -5.78
CA LEU A 134 -1.86 7.01 -6.47
C LEU A 134 -0.58 7.59 -7.10
N TYR A 135 -0.59 8.86 -7.50
CA TYR A 135 0.58 9.52 -8.10
C TYR A 135 1.49 10.24 -7.11
N ALA A 136 0.98 10.66 -5.94
CA ALA A 136 1.75 11.47 -4.99
C ALA A 136 2.42 10.64 -3.88
N ALA A 137 1.76 9.58 -3.40
CA ALA A 137 2.30 8.78 -2.30
C ALA A 137 3.44 7.84 -2.73
N SER A 138 3.42 7.38 -3.98
CA SER A 138 4.42 6.43 -4.52
C SER A 138 5.85 7.01 -4.59
N PHE A 139 6.03 8.33 -4.54
CA PHE A 139 7.33 9.00 -4.68
C PHE A 139 7.85 9.69 -3.42
N LEU A 140 7.05 9.81 -2.35
CA LEU A 140 7.46 10.52 -1.13
C LEU A 140 7.83 9.59 0.02
N CYS A 141 7.57 8.29 -0.09
CA CYS A 141 7.97 7.29 0.89
C CYS A 141 9.11 6.35 0.46
N PHE A 142 9.54 6.40 -0.80
CA PHE A 142 10.54 5.49 -1.38
C PHE A 142 11.66 6.25 -2.07
#